data_AF-A0A2C4P7C6-F1
#
_entry.id   AF-A0A2C4P7C6-F1
#
_cell.length_a   1.000
_cell.length_b   1.000
_cell.length_c   1.000
_cell.angle_alpha   90.00
_cell.angle_beta   90.00
_cell.angle_gamma   90.00
#
_symmetry.space_group_name_H-M   'P 1'
#
loop_
_entity.id
_entity.type
_entity.pdbx_description
1 polymer ?
#
loop_
_entity_poly.entity_id
_entity_poly.type
_entity_poly.pdbx_seq_one_letter_code
_entity_poly.pdbx_strand_id
1 'polypeptide(L)' 'MYDGGIKEYQILRNGKQVGTSVTAIYKDTGLTGDTTYSYQVKAVGNNGLNSPLSVELSAKTNASGS' A
#
# COMPACT_ATOMS: atom_id res chain seq x y z
N MET A 1 10.69 -26.49 7.49
CA MET A 1 9.74 -25.53 8.09
C MET A 1 9.48 -24.50 7.01
N TYR A 2 8.35 -24.60 6.31
CA TYR A 2 8.00 -23.53 5.39
C TYR A 2 7.49 -22.40 6.26
N ASP A 3 8.35 -21.41 6.49
CA ASP A 3 7.95 -20.11 7.02
C ASP A 3 7.11 -19.41 5.94
N GLY A 4 5.91 -19.96 5.68
CA GLY A 4 4.92 -19.44 4.73
C GLY A 4 4.28 -18.15 5.24
N GLY A 5 5.05 -17.34 5.96
CA GLY A 5 4.67 -16.06 6.50
C GLY A 5 4.82 -14.95 5.47
N ILE A 6 4.13 -13.85 5.74
CA ILE A 6 4.28 -12.60 5.03
C ILE A 6 5.58 -11.95 5.49
N LYS A 7 6.49 -11.66 4.56
CA LYS A 7 7.66 -10.82 4.80
C LYS A 7 7.24 -9.37 5.02
N GLU A 8 6.45 -8.85 4.08
CA GLU A 8 5.98 -7.48 4.06
C GLU A 8 4.78 -7.33 3.12
N TYR A 9 4.03 -6.25 3.32
CA TYR A 9 3.02 -5.74 2.40
C TYR A 9 3.61 -4.57 1.66
N GLN A 10 3.56 -4.60 0.33
CA GLN A 10 3.99 -3.49 -0.49
C GLN A 10 2.77 -2.64 -0.84
N ILE A 11 2.86 -1.34 -0.56
CA ILE A 11 1.79 -0.36 -0.75
C ILE A 11 2.07 0.38 -2.05
N LEU A 12 1.10 0.34 -2.95
CA LEU A 12 1.12 1.04 -4.23
C LEU A 12 0.12 2.18 -4.19
N ARG A 13 0.57 3.37 -4.57
CA ARG A 13 -0.26 4.55 -4.80
C ARG A 13 -0.22 4.92 -6.28
N ASN A 14 -1.36 5.03 -6.94
CA ASN A 14 -1.48 5.29 -8.37
C ASN A 14 -0.63 4.31 -9.20
N GLY A 15 -0.61 3.03 -8.79
CA GLY A 15 0.18 1.98 -9.43
C GLY A 15 1.70 2.02 -9.17
N LYS A 16 2.21 3.01 -8.41
CA LYS A 16 3.63 3.06 -8.00
C LYS A 16 3.79 2.66 -6.54
N GLN A 17 4.79 1.83 -6.25
CA GLN A 17 5.16 1.54 -4.87
C GLN A 17 5.56 2.83 -4.14
N VAL A 18 4.88 3.13 -3.05
CA VAL A 18 5.17 4.28 -2.17
C VAL A 18 5.80 3.86 -0.85
N GLY A 19 5.69 2.59 -0.50
CA GLY A 19 6.30 2.06 0.71
C GLY A 19 6.02 0.58 0.90
N THR A 20 6.55 0.05 2.00
CA THR A 20 6.24 -1.29 2.48
C THR A 20 5.90 -1.22 3.96
N SER A 21 5.08 -2.15 4.42
CA SER A 21 4.72 -2.30 5.83
C SER A 21 4.73 -3.77 6.20
N VAL A 22 5.29 -4.10 7.36
CA VAL A 22 5.23 -5.46 7.92
C VAL A 22 3.92 -5.72 8.66
N THR A 23 3.08 -4.70 8.81
CA THR A 23 1.76 -4.78 9.48
C THR A 23 0.65 -4.38 8.53
N ALA A 24 -0.61 -4.61 8.93
CA ALA A 24 -1.79 -4.16 8.19
C ALA A 24 -2.04 -2.64 8.28
N ILE A 25 -1.09 -1.86 8.81
CA ILE A 25 -1.19 -0.41 8.97
C ILE A 25 -0.05 0.25 8.19
N TYR A 26 -0.40 1.23 7.37
CA TYR A 26 0.55 2.10 6.68
C TYR A 26 0.04 3.54 6.71
N LYS A 27 0.90 4.47 7.12
CA LYS A 27 0.59 5.90 7.16
C LYS A 27 1.25 6.58 5.97
N ASP A 28 0.45 6.94 4.97
CA ASP A 28 0.89 7.77 3.86
C ASP A 28 0.91 9.25 4.29
N THR A 29 2.00 9.96 3.97
CA THR A 29 2.22 11.36 4.38
C THR A 29 2.82 12.17 3.23
N GLY A 30 2.77 13.50 3.31
CA GLY A 30 3.25 14.37 2.22
C GLY A 30 2.35 14.35 0.98
N LEU A 31 1.07 14.00 1.15
CA LEU A 31 0.08 14.02 0.09
C LEU A 31 -0.39 15.44 -0.21
N THR A 32 -0.68 15.70 -1.48
CA THR A 32 -1.35 16.93 -1.89
C THR A 32 -2.82 16.84 -1.49
N GLY A 33 -3.37 17.93 -0.96
CA GLY A 33 -4.79 18.05 -0.65
C GLY A 33 -5.67 18.03 -1.91
N ASP A 34 -6.96 17.76 -1.72
CA ASP A 34 -7.97 17.66 -2.78
C ASP A 34 -7.61 16.71 -3.95
N THR A 35 -6.72 15.75 -3.71
CA THR A 35 -6.20 14.85 -4.74
C THR A 35 -6.73 13.43 -4.51
N THR A 36 -7.27 12.82 -5.56
CA THR A 36 -7.67 11.41 -5.52
C THR A 36 -6.45 10.52 -5.78
N TYR A 37 -6.20 9.61 -4.85
CA TYR A 37 -5.17 8.59 -4.96
C TYR A 37 -5.80 7.20 -4.99
N SER A 38 -5.26 6.31 -5.81
CA SER A 38 -5.64 4.90 -5.81
C SER A 38 -4.62 4.08 -5.05
N TYR A 39 -5.08 3.26 -4.12
CA TYR A 39 -4.24 2.43 -3.27
C TYR A 39 -4.46 0.96 -3.56
N GLN A 40 -3.38 0.23 -3.72
CA GLN A 40 -3.36 -1.22 -3.85
C GLN A 40 -2.28 -1.79 -2.95
N VAL A 41 -2.49 -3.00 -2.48
CA VAL A 41 -1.52 -3.68 -1.61
C VAL A 41 -1.22 -5.06 -2.20
N LYS A 42 0.04 -5.47 -2.17
CA LYS A 42 0.44 -6.85 -2.44
C LYS A 42 1.19 -7.42 -1.24
N ALA A 43 0.92 -8.67 -0.92
CA ALA A 43 1.71 -9.42 0.04
C ALA A 43 2.98 -9.97 -0.62
N VAL A 44 4.11 -9.86 0.07
CA VAL A 44 5.40 -10.46 -0.29
C VAL A 44 5.72 -11.49 0.77
N GLY A 45 5.85 -12.75 0.38
CA GLY A 45 6.24 -13.85 1.27
C GLY A 45 7.74 -13.93 1.51
N ASN A 46 8.15 -14.59 2.60
CA ASN A 46 9.58 -14.82 2.91
C ASN A 46 10.30 -15.68 1.86
N ASN A 47 9.54 -16.42 1.06
CA ASN A 47 9.98 -17.23 -0.08
C ASN A 47 10.11 -16.42 -1.39
N GLY A 48 9.94 -15.09 -1.35
CA GLY A 48 10.03 -14.22 -2.52
C GLY A 48 8.80 -14.27 -3.45
N LEU A 49 7.78 -15.06 -3.08
CA LEU A 49 6.51 -15.11 -3.80
C LEU A 49 5.66 -13.89 -3.48
N ASN A 50 5.03 -13.31 -4.50
CA ASN A 50 4.14 -12.17 -4.35
C ASN A 50 2.69 -12.60 -4.60
N SER A 51 1.78 -12.13 -3.76
CA SER A 51 0.34 -12.23 -4.01
C SER A 51 -0.08 -11.31 -5.16
N PRO A 52 -1.21 -11.61 -5.85
CA PRO A 52 -1.93 -10.60 -6.63
C PRO A 52 -2.19 -9.32 -5.83
N LEU A 53 -2.34 -8.21 -6.55
CA LEU A 53 -2.74 -6.92 -5.97
C LEU A 53 -4.14 -7.04 -5.37
N SER A 54 -4.36 -6.31 -4.27
CA SER A 54 -5.68 -6.14 -3.69
C SER A 54 -6.61 -5.42 -4.66
N VAL A 55 -7.91 -5.45 -4.34
CA VAL A 55 -8.85 -4.50 -4.93
C VAL A 55 -8.32 -3.07 -4.78
N GLU A 56 -8.49 -2.27 -5.83
CA GLU A 56 -8.11 -0.87 -5.81
C GLU A 56 -9.03 -0.08 -4.89
N LEU A 57 -8.42 0.66 -3.96
CA LEU A 57 -9.12 1.57 -3.06
C LEU A 57 -8.86 3.01 -3.50
N SER A 58 -9.91 3.72 -3.90
CA SER A 58 -9.82 5.15 -4.20
C SER A 58 -10.03 5.97 -2.92
N ALA A 59 -9.07 6.83 -2.59
CA ALA A 59 -9.15 7.74 -1.46
C ALA A 59 -8.85 9.17 -1.92
N LYS A 60 -9.75 10.11 -1.61
CA LYS A 60 -9.54 11.53 -1.86
C LYS A 60 -9.05 12.19 -0.58
N THR A 61 -7.92 12.89 -0.65
CA THR A 61 -7.44 13.70 0.48
C THR A 61 -8.37 14.89 0.69
N ASN A 62 -8.55 15.30 1.94
CA ASN A 62 -9.23 16.56 2.24
C ASN A 62 -8.51 17.71 1.53
N ALA A 63 -9.25 18.73 1.11
CA ALA A 63 -8.64 19.96 0.67
C ALA A 63 -7.71 20.46 1.78
N SER A 64 -6.47 20.83 1.43
CA SER A 64 -5.61 21.58 2.34
C SER A 64 -6.35 22.89 2.63
N GLY A 65 -6.93 22.99 3.82
CA GLY A 65 -7.75 24.14 4.20
C GLY A 65 -6.98 25.45 3.99
N SER A 66 -7.68 26.43 3.41
CA SER A 66 -7.18 27.78 3.15
C SER A 66 -6.76 28.51 4.43
#